data_AF-A0A7C7TJJ5-F1
#
_entry.id   AF-A0A7C7TJJ5-F1
#
_cell.length_a   1.000
_cell.length_b   1.000
_cell.length_c   1.000
_cell.angle_alpha   90.00
_cell.angle_beta   90.00
_cell.angle_gamma   90.00
#
_symmetry.space_group_name_H-M   'P 1'
#
loop_
_entity.id
_entity.type
_entity.pdbx_description
1 polymer ?
#
loop_
_entity_poly.entity_id
_entity_poly.type
_entity_poly.pdbx_seq_one_letter_code
_entity_poly.pdbx_strand_id
1 'polypeptide(L)' 'MANPLGPLLHHSEPIDPDLWESLAAKIDHVLGLSPGVMVLFLGAFIVLFPLVVMVMVWRKRRG' A
#
# COMPACT_ATOMS: atom_id res chain seq x y z
N MET A 1 -32.78 9.28 16.15
CA MET A 1 -32.37 8.01 15.51
C MET A 1 -31.03 8.26 14.85
N ALA A 2 -29.97 7.54 15.24
CA ALA A 2 -28.64 7.76 14.69
C ALA A 2 -28.62 7.38 13.19
N ASN A 3 -28.17 8.30 12.34
CA ASN A 3 -28.06 8.07 10.91
C ASN A 3 -26.95 7.04 10.64
N PRO A 4 -27.24 5.85 10.06
CA PRO A 4 -26.25 4.81 9.82
C PRO A 4 -25.13 5.22 8.83
N LEU A 5 -25.29 6.35 8.14
CA LEU A 5 -24.28 6.91 7.23
C LEU A 5 -23.32 7.92 7.88
N GLY A 6 -23.58 8.37 9.12
CA GLY A 6 -22.71 9.30 9.85
C GLY A 6 -21.25 8.84 9.96
N PRO A 7 -20.98 7.56 10.26
CA PRO A 7 -19.61 7.02 10.33
C PRO A 7 -18.87 6.97 8.98
N LEU A 8 -19.60 6.80 7.87
CA LEU A 8 -19.01 6.79 6.52
C LEU A 8 -18.65 8.21 6.06
N LEU A 9 -19.36 9.22 6.55
CA LEU A 9 -19.11 10.63 6.25
C LEU A 9 -18.01 11.26 7.12
N HIS A 10 -17.52 10.57 8.17
CA HIS A 10 -16.39 11.03 8.99
C HIS A 10 -15.01 10.91 8.30
N HIS A 11 -14.93 10.26 7.14
CA HIS A 11 -13.70 10.18 6.32
C HIS A 11 -13.51 11.39 5.39
N SER A 12 -14.27 12.47 5.62
CA SER A 12 -14.28 13.68 4.79
C SER A 12 -13.32 14.76 5.29
N GLU A 13 -12.64 14.53 6.42
CA GLU A 13 -11.60 15.46 6.85
C GLU A 13 -10.37 15.30 5.95
N PRO A 14 -9.93 16.37 5.27
CA PRO A 14 -8.71 16.33 4.49
C PRO A 14 -7.55 15.93 5.41
N ILE A 15 -6.66 15.09 4.89
CA ILE A 15 -5.48 14.65 5.64
C ILE A 15 -4.70 15.90 6.08
N ASP A 16 -4.39 15.98 7.37
CA ASP A 16 -3.60 17.07 7.92
C ASP A 16 -2.19 17.00 7.30
N PRO A 17 -1.75 18.05 6.58
CA PRO A 17 -0.47 18.04 5.88
C PRO A 17 0.72 17.93 6.85
N ASP A 18 0.62 18.51 8.04
CA ASP A 18 1.72 18.53 9.03
C ASP A 18 1.88 17.14 9.68
N LEU A 19 0.76 16.48 9.98
CA LEU A 19 0.77 15.10 10.46
C LEU A 19 1.30 14.14 9.40
N TRP A 20 0.89 14.31 8.14
CA TRP A 20 1.38 13.49 7.04
C TRP A 20 2.88 13.66 6.82
N GLU A 21 3.38 14.90 6.81
CA GLU A 21 4.80 15.18 6.63
C GLU A 21 5.65 14.59 7.76
N SER A 22 5.22 14.74 9.01
CA SER A 22 5.93 14.17 10.16
C SER A 22 5.94 12.63 10.16
N LEU A 23 4.84 12.00 9.73
CA LEU A 23 4.75 10.55 9.60
C LEU A 23 5.65 10.03 8.46
N ALA A 24 5.58 10.67 7.30
CA ALA A 24 6.43 10.34 6.16
C ALA A 24 7.91 10.45 6.52
N ALA A 25 8.32 11.54 7.17
CA ALA A 25 9.69 11.73 7.63
C ALA A 25 10.13 10.64 8.63
N LYS A 26 9.23 10.19 9.52
CA LYS A 26 9.53 9.10 10.46
C LYS A 26 9.68 7.76 9.74
N ILE A 27 8.81 7.46 8.79
CA ILE A 27 8.87 6.24 7.97
C ILE A 27 10.16 6.21 7.17
N ASP A 28 10.49 7.31 6.50
CA ASP A 28 11.74 7.46 5.72
C ASP A 28 12.97 7.31 6.62
N HIS A 29 12.94 7.86 7.84
CA HIS A 29 14.04 7.72 8.79
C HIS A 29 14.21 6.30 9.34
N VAL A 30 13.11 5.59 9.64
CA VAL A 30 13.16 4.21 10.17
C VAL A 30 13.56 3.22 9.10
N LEU A 31 13.04 3.38 7.87
CA LEU A 31 13.33 2.48 6.77
C LEU A 31 14.62 2.85 6.04
N GLY A 32 15.06 4.11 6.11
CA GLY A 32 16.19 4.63 5.35
C GLY A 32 15.95 4.62 3.83
N LEU A 33 14.69 4.43 3.40
CA LEU A 33 14.29 4.29 2.01
C LEU A 33 13.51 5.53 1.59
N SER A 34 13.88 6.11 0.44
CA SER A 34 13.10 7.19 -0.16
C SER A 34 11.68 6.70 -0.51
N PRO A 35 10.64 7.57 -0.44
CA PRO A 35 9.28 7.22 -0.84
C PRO A 35 9.19 6.59 -2.23
N GLY A 36 10.01 7.04 -3.18
CA GLY A 36 10.05 6.48 -4.53
C GLY A 36 10.50 5.01 -4.56
N VAL A 37 11.42 4.62 -3.68
CA VAL A 37 11.90 3.23 -3.56
C VAL A 37 10.79 2.33 -3.02
N MET A 38 10.02 2.81 -2.04
CA MET A 38 8.86 2.09 -1.49
C MET A 38 7.81 1.81 -2.58
N VAL A 39 7.51 2.80 -3.41
CA VAL A 39 6.57 2.65 -4.54
C VAL A 39 7.07 1.63 -5.55
N LEU A 40 8.36 1.65 -5.88
CA LEU A 40 8.96 0.65 -6.78
C LEU A 40 8.87 -0.76 -6.21
N PHE A 41 9.14 -0.95 -4.91
CA PHE A 41 8.98 -2.26 -4.26
C PHE A 41 7.53 -2.74 -4.29
N LEU A 42 6.58 -1.87 -3.96
CA LEU A 42 5.16 -2.21 -3.98
C LEU A 42 4.71 -2.59 -5.41
N GLY A 43 5.07 -1.78 -6.40
CA GLY A 43 4.78 -2.06 -7.81
C GLY A 43 5.41 -3.37 -8.29
N ALA A 44 6.68 -3.60 -7.96
CA ALA A 44 7.36 -4.84 -8.28
C ALA A 44 6.66 -6.05 -7.64
N PHE A 45 6.27 -5.96 -6.36
CA PHE A 45 5.58 -7.04 -5.66
C PHE A 45 4.22 -7.36 -6.30
N ILE A 46 3.43 -6.33 -6.65
CA ILE A 46 2.14 -6.49 -7.33
C ILE A 46 2.30 -7.20 -8.68
N VAL A 47 3.36 -6.90 -9.43
CA VAL A 47 3.64 -7.53 -10.74
C VAL A 47 4.23 -8.93 -10.59
N LEU A 48 5.14 -9.14 -9.64
CA LEU A 48 5.81 -10.44 -9.42
C LEU A 48 4.85 -11.50 -8.90
N PHE A 49 3.92 -11.13 -8.02
CA PHE A 49 2.98 -12.09 -7.43
C PHE A 49 2.21 -12.93 -8.48
N PRO A 50 1.49 -12.35 -9.46
CA PRO A 50 0.80 -13.13 -10.48
C PRO A 50 1.75 -13.90 -11.39
N LEU A 51 2.95 -13.37 -11.67
CA LEU A 51 3.96 -14.08 -12.47
C LEU A 51 4.45 -15.35 -11.76
N VAL A 52 4.75 -15.27 -10.46
CA VAL A 52 5.15 -16.42 -9.65
C VAL A 52 4.05 -17.47 -9.62
N VAL A 53 2.79 -17.05 -9.38
CA VAL A 53 1.64 -17.96 -9.40
C VAL A 53 1.49 -18.63 -10.77
N MET A 54 1.59 -17.87 -11.86
CA MET A 54 1.51 -18.38 -13.23
C MET A 54 2.59 -19.43 -13.51
N VAL A 55 3.83 -19.15 -13.11
CA VAL A 55 4.96 -20.09 -13.26
C VAL A 55 4.74 -21.35 -12.42
N MET A 56 4.27 -21.23 -11.17
CA MET A 56 3.97 -22.39 -10.33
C MET A 56 2.88 -23.27 -10.94
N VAL A 57 1.79 -22.68 -11.43
CA VAL A 57 0.71 -23.40 -12.10
C VAL A 57 1.20 -24.08 -13.37
N TRP A 58 2.01 -23.39 -14.19
CA TRP A 58 2.56 -23.94 -15.42
C TRP A 58 3.52 -25.11 -15.17
N ARG A 59 4.35 -25.03 -14.12
CA ARG A 59 5.21 -26.14 -13.69
C ARG A 59 4.39 -27.35 -13.25
N LYS A 60 3.32 -27.14 -12.46
CA LYS A 60 2.42 -28.23 -12.02
C LYS A 60 1.69 -28.91 -13.18
N ARG A 61 1.39 -28.20 -14.27
CA ARG A 61 0.70 -28.78 -15.45
C ARG A 61 1.62 -29.55 -16.39
N ARG A 62 2.95 -29.37 -16.28
CA ARG A 62 3.94 -30.01 -17.16
C ARG A 62 4.73 -31.15 -16.50
N GLY A 63 4.57 -31.36 -15.20
CA GLY A 63 5.00 -32.57 -14.50
C GLY A 63 3.81 -33.48 -14.29
#